data_AF-A0A9P8FRY3-F1
#
_entry.id   AF-A0A9P8FRY3-F1
#
_cell.length_a   1.000
_cell.length_b   1.000
_cell.length_c   1.000
_cell.angle_alpha   90.00
_cell.angle_beta   90.00
_cell.angle_gamma   90.00
#
_symmetry.space_group_name_H-M   'P 1'
#
loop_
_entity.id
_entity.type
_entity.pdbx_description
1 polymer ?
#
loop_
_entity_poly.entity_id
_entity_poly.type
_entity_poly.pdbx_seq_one_letter_code
_entity_poly.pdbx_strand_id
1 'polypeptide(L)' 'LHGGSKDVMQHPWFAEVTWERLAKKDIDAPYVPPVKGGQGDASLFDKYPEETEAYGSMGDDPHGRLFPDF' A
#
# COMPACT_ATOMS: atom_id res chain seq x y z
N LEU A 1 -9.91 24.60 13.56
CA LEU A 1 -9.23 23.41 14.10
C LEU A 1 -7.74 23.71 14.07
N HIS A 2 -7.13 23.86 15.24
CA HIS A 2 -5.73 24.27 15.39
C HIS A 2 -4.82 23.12 15.84
N GLY A 3 -5.37 21.95 16.23
CA GLY A 3 -4.61 20.81 16.76
C GLY A 3 -4.18 19.78 15.70
N GLY A 4 -4.54 19.97 14.43
CA GLY A 4 -4.15 19.07 13.34
C GLY A 4 -4.69 17.65 13.52
N SER A 5 -3.86 16.63 13.29
CA SER A 5 -4.25 15.23 13.46
C SER A 5 -4.67 14.87 14.90
N LYS A 6 -4.20 15.61 15.90
CA LYS A 6 -4.57 15.36 17.31
C LYS A 6 -6.06 15.57 17.57
N ASP A 7 -6.70 16.52 16.88
CA ASP A 7 -8.13 16.79 17.04
C ASP A 7 -8.96 15.56 16.62
N VAL A 8 -8.51 14.83 15.59
CA VAL A 8 -9.14 13.57 15.13
C VAL A 8 -8.85 12.44 16.12
N MET A 9 -7.59 12.29 16.53
CA MET A 9 -7.17 11.21 17.44
C MET A 9 -7.82 11.29 18.83
N GLN A 10 -8.20 12.48 19.27
CA GLN A 10 -8.84 12.74 20.57
C GLN A 10 -10.37 12.72 20.50
N HIS A 11 -10.97 12.54 19.32
CA HIS A 11 -12.43 12.52 19.19
C HIS A 11 -13.02 11.27 19.88
N PRO A 12 -14.19 11.36 20.57
CA PRO A 12 -14.78 10.24 21.31
C PRO A 12 -15.04 8.98 20.47
N TRP A 13 -15.24 9.12 19.16
CA TRP A 13 -15.37 7.97 18.24
C TRP A 13 -14.16 7.04 18.24
N PHE A 14 -12.96 7.58 18.50
CA PHE A 14 -11.72 6.81 18.55
C PHE A 14 -11.23 6.54 19.97
N ALA A 15 -12.08 6.68 20.99
CA ALA A 15 -11.67 6.56 22.39
C ALA A 15 -11.03 5.20 22.74
N GLU A 16 -11.37 4.14 22.01
CA GLU A 16 -10.82 2.78 22.19
C GLU A 16 -9.51 2.54 21.41
N VAL A 17 -9.12 3.45 20.53
CA VAL A 17 -7.93 3.27 19.69
C VAL A 17 -6.67 3.54 20.51
N THR A 18 -5.89 2.48 20.76
CA THR A 18 -4.54 2.61 21.31
C THR A 18 -3.55 2.93 20.19
N TRP A 19 -3.36 4.21 19.89
CA TRP A 19 -2.57 4.69 18.75
C TRP A 19 -1.12 4.19 18.74
N GLU A 20 -0.48 4.03 19.90
CA GLU A 20 0.89 3.51 19.99
C GLU A 20 0.98 2.03 19.57
N ARG A 21 -0.03 1.21 19.92
CA ARG A 21 -0.08 -0.20 19.54
C ARG A 21 -0.45 -0.37 18.07
N LEU A 22 -1.38 0.46 17.57
CA LEU A 22 -1.69 0.53 16.14
C LEU A 22 -0.44 0.85 15.32
N ALA A 23 0.35 1.85 15.73
CA ALA A 23 1.59 2.23 15.05
C ALA A 23 2.65 1.11 15.07
N LYS A 24 2.71 0.33 16.16
CA LYS A 24 3.59 -0.84 16.29
C LYS A 24 3.09 -2.09 15.55
N LYS A 25 1.88 -2.04 14.96
CA LYS A 25 1.19 -3.21 14.40
C LYS A 25 0.97 -4.32 15.45
N ASP A 26 0.77 -3.93 16.71
CA ASP A 26 0.59 -4.80 17.88
C ASP A 26 -0.90 -4.93 18.28
N ILE A 27 -1.79 -4.82 17.30
CA ILE A 27 -3.22 -5.08 17.45
C ILE A 27 -3.63 -6.05 16.35
N ASP A 28 -4.59 -6.92 16.64
CA ASP A 28 -5.12 -7.82 15.64
C ASP A 28 -5.93 -7.05 14.59
N ALA A 29 -5.65 -7.33 13.31
CA ALA A 29 -6.46 -6.78 12.23
C ALA A 29 -7.86 -7.42 12.27
N PRO A 30 -8.93 -6.65 12.02
CA PRO A 30 -10.29 -7.20 11.97
C PRO A 30 -10.49 -8.19 10.81
N TYR A 31 -9.63 -8.12 9.80
CA TYR A 31 -9.60 -9.04 8.68
C TYR A 31 -8.16 -9.38 8.31
N VAL A 32 -7.89 -10.68 8.23
CA VAL A 32 -6.63 -11.20 7.70
C VAL A 32 -6.95 -11.86 6.36
N PRO A 33 -6.43 -11.34 5.24
CA PRO A 33 -6.69 -11.92 3.92
C PRO A 33 -6.19 -13.37 3.84
N PRO A 34 -6.96 -14.28 3.22
CA PRO A 34 -6.59 -15.69 3.10
C PRO A 34 -5.58 -15.89 1.95
N VAL A 35 -4.35 -15.41 2.15
CA VAL A 35 -3.26 -15.58 1.19
C VAL A 35 -2.80 -17.04 1.20
N LYS A 36 -2.71 -17.66 0.03
CA LYS A 36 -2.14 -18.99 -0.15
C LYS A 36 -0.63 -18.92 0.07
N GLY A 37 -0.10 -19.85 0.87
CA GLY A 37 1.34 -19.94 1.10
C GLY A 37 2.12 -20.10 -0.21
N GLY A 38 3.10 -19.23 -0.43
CA GLY A 38 3.92 -19.19 -1.64
C GLY A 38 4.27 -17.76 -2.05
N GLN A 39 5.09 -17.62 -3.09
CA GLN A 39 5.32 -16.33 -3.75
C GLN A 39 4.35 -16.18 -4.92
N GLY A 40 3.78 -14.99 -5.11
CA GLY A 40 2.94 -14.67 -6.27
C GLY A 40 1.44 -14.98 -6.12
N ASP A 41 0.88 -15.00 -4.91
CA ASP A 41 -0.58 -15.08 -4.76
C ASP A 41 -1.25 -13.75 -5.13
N ALA A 42 -1.85 -13.73 -6.32
CA ALA A 42 -2.64 -12.63 -6.83
C ALA A 42 -4.17 -12.87 -6.70
N SER A 43 -4.62 -13.83 -5.89
CA SER A 43 -6.04 -14.22 -5.82
C SER A 43 -6.99 -13.17 -5.25
N LEU A 44 -6.45 -12.15 -4.58
CA LEU A 44 -7.19 -11.01 -4.03
C LEU A 44 -7.18 -9.79 -4.97
N PHE A 45 -6.65 -9.96 -6.18
CA PHE A 45 -6.68 -8.96 -7.25
C PHE A 45 -7.60 -9.42 -8.37
N ASP A 46 -8.20 -8.45 -9.07
CA ASP A 46 -8.96 -8.74 -10.28
C ASP A 46 -8.04 -9.20 -11.41
N LYS A 47 -8.58 -10.07 -12.27
CA LYS A 47 -7.89 -10.47 -13.49
C LYS A 47 -8.08 -9.40 -14.56
N TYR A 48 -6.98 -9.04 -15.22
CA TYR A 48 -6.97 -8.17 -16.38
C TYR A 48 -6.21 -8.85 -17.54
N PRO A 49 -6.41 -8.43 -18.80
CA PRO A 49 -5.63 -8.96 -19.91
C PRO A 49 -4.14 -8.67 -19.72
N GLU A 50 -3.31 -9.71 -19.85
CA GLU A 50 -1.86 -9.56 -19.77
C GLU A 50 -1.32 -8.78 -20.98
N GLU A 51 -0.44 -7.81 -20.72
CA GLU A 51 0.33 -7.14 -21.76
C GLU A 51 1.47 -8.07 -22.23
N THR A 52 1.79 -8.03 -23.52
CA THR A 52 2.86 -8.86 -24.10
C THR A 52 4.13 -8.07 -24.39
N GLU A 53 4.20 -6.81 -23.93
CA GLU A 53 5.35 -5.95 -24.16
C GLU A 53 6.59 -6.48 -23.45
N ALA A 54 7.70 -6.55 -24.19
CA ALA A 54 8.97 -7.00 -23.64
C ALA A 54 9.59 -5.88 -22.77
N TYR A 55 9.67 -6.13 -21.46
CA TYR A 55 10.38 -5.25 -20.55
C TYR A 55 11.87 -5.16 -20.90
N GLY A 56 12.45 -3.96 -20.79
CA GLY A 56 13.88 -3.71 -21.05
C GLY A 56 14.27 -3.75 -22.53
N SER A 57 13.31 -3.64 -23.46
CA SER A 57 13.62 -3.48 -24.87
C SER A 57 14.45 -2.19 -25.09
N MET A 58 15.56 -2.30 -25.82
CA MET A 58 16.33 -1.12 -26.21
C MET A 58 15.62 -0.44 -27.39
N GLY A 59 14.89 0.63 -27.08
CA GLY A 59 14.27 1.52 -28.05
C GLY A 59 14.87 2.92 -27.97
N ASP A 60 14.39 3.82 -28.84
CA ASP A 60 14.60 5.25 -28.63
C ASP A 60 13.95 5.63 -27.28
N ASP A 61 14.69 6.33 -26.42
CA ASP A 61 14.21 6.81 -25.13
C ASP A 61 14.24 8.34 -25.11
N PRO A 62 13.22 9.00 -25.68
CA PRO A 62 13.12 10.46 -25.70
C PRO A 62 13.04 11.08 -24.30
N HIS A 63 12.75 10.27 -23.27
CA HIS A 63 12.42 10.71 -21.92
C HIS A 63 13.45 10.29 -20.87
N GLY A 64 14.49 9.53 -21.19
CA GLY A 64 15.48 9.04 -20.22
C GLY A 64 16.14 10.12 -19.38
N ARG A 65 16.34 11.32 -19.96
CA ARG A 65 16.84 12.49 -19.23
C ARG A 65 15.94 12.97 -18.08
N LEU A 66 14.66 12.59 -18.07
CA LEU A 66 13.70 12.93 -17.01
C LEU A 66 13.81 11.97 -15.83
N PHE A 67 14.46 10.82 -16.00
CA PHE A 67 14.56 9.76 -15.01
C PHE A 67 16.03 9.39 -14.76
N PRO A 68 16.89 10.34 -14.35
CA PRO A 68 18.32 10.07 -14.17
C PRO A 68 18.65 9.12 -13.01
N ASP A 69 17.71 8.95 -12.06
CA ASP A 69 17.90 8.17 -10.81
C ASP A 69 16.96 6.94 -10.72
N PHE A 70 16.30 6.56 -11.81
CA PHE A 70 15.36 5.42 -11.85
C PHE A 70 16.07 4.10 -12.21
#